data_AF-A0A1C1A0U6-F1
#
_entry.id   AF-A0A1C1A0U6-F1
#
_cell.length_a   1.000
_cell.length_b   1.000
_cell.length_c   1.000
_cell.angle_alpha   90.00
_cell.angle_beta   90.00
_cell.angle_gamma   90.00
#
_symmetry.space_group_name_H-M   'P 1'
#
loop_
_entity.id
_entity.type
_entity.pdbx_description
1 polymer ?
#
loop_
_entity_poly.entity_id
_entity_poly.type
_entity_poly.pdbx_seq_one_letter_code
_entity_poly.pdbx_strand_id
1 'polypeptide(L)'
;MLSLNPDLIILQDGGAAAKVYDDIAKIAPTIVLSYGDGNSKDVLGQLRDIGDVVGKKQEAEDWISKYNAKVTKYRDQIGKVIGPDKTFSIVELWAKQTVVYGKNFGRGGYNLYEALKLSPPKAVKQTCWIRMKAF
;
A
#
# COMPACT_ATOMS: atom_id res chain seq x y z
N MET A 1 -22.47 5.58 -12.37
CA MET A 1 -22.69 5.52 -10.90
C MET A 1 -24.16 5.51 -10.56
N LEU A 2 -24.95 6.51 -10.98
CA LEU A 2 -26.39 6.57 -10.65
C LEU A 2 -27.16 5.30 -11.06
N SER A 3 -26.85 4.71 -12.21
CA SER A 3 -27.44 3.45 -12.67
C SER A 3 -27.04 2.20 -11.87
N LEU A 4 -25.99 2.27 -11.06
CA LEU A 4 -25.51 1.14 -10.25
C LEU A 4 -26.18 1.08 -8.87
N ASN A 5 -26.88 2.15 -8.47
CA ASN A 5 -27.54 2.29 -7.17
C ASN A 5 -26.67 1.79 -5.99
N PRO A 6 -25.47 2.38 -5.79
CA PRO A 6 -24.55 1.90 -4.76
C PRO A 6 -25.11 2.18 -3.36
N ASP A 7 -24.85 1.27 -2.43
CA ASP A 7 -25.12 1.43 -1.00
C ASP A 7 -23.89 1.96 -0.22
N LEU A 8 -22.70 1.90 -0.84
CA LEU A 8 -21.44 2.45 -0.35
C LEU A 8 -20.53 2.84 -1.53
N ILE A 9 -19.81 3.94 -1.41
CA ILE A 9 -18.77 4.36 -2.36
C ILE A 9 -17.43 4.51 -1.63
N ILE A 10 -16.37 3.93 -2.21
CA ILE A 10 -15.01 4.05 -1.70
C ILE A 10 -14.20 4.84 -2.73
N LEU A 11 -13.63 5.96 -2.28
CA LEU A 11 -12.75 6.82 -3.06
C LEU A 11 -11.33 6.76 -2.53
N GLN A 12 -10.39 7.07 -3.40
CA GLN A 12 -9.01 7.35 -3.02
C GLN A 12 -8.89 8.83 -2.64
N ASP A 13 -8.00 9.18 -1.71
CA ASP A 13 -7.69 10.59 -1.42
C ASP A 13 -6.97 11.30 -2.58
N GLY A 14 -7.08 12.64 -2.56
CA GLY A 14 -6.36 13.52 -3.48
C GLY A 14 -6.85 13.49 -4.93
N GLY A 15 -6.08 14.19 -5.78
CA GLY A 15 -6.28 14.20 -7.24
C GLY A 15 -7.69 14.57 -7.70
N ALA A 16 -8.24 13.75 -8.59
CA ALA A 16 -9.57 13.93 -9.16
C ALA A 16 -10.68 13.62 -8.16
N ALA A 17 -10.45 12.72 -7.20
CA ALA A 17 -11.47 12.28 -6.24
C ALA A 17 -11.90 13.42 -5.30
N ALA A 18 -10.95 14.25 -4.84
CA ALA A 18 -11.25 15.45 -4.05
C ALA A 18 -12.16 16.45 -4.79
N LYS A 19 -12.06 16.53 -6.12
CA LYS A 19 -12.85 17.47 -6.93
C LYS A 19 -14.30 17.03 -7.15
N VAL A 20 -14.58 15.73 -7.00
CA VAL A 20 -15.90 15.14 -7.26
C VAL A 20 -16.57 14.60 -6.00
N TYR A 21 -15.93 14.76 -4.84
CA TYR A 21 -16.42 14.20 -3.58
C TYR A 21 -17.84 14.67 -3.27
N ASP A 22 -18.10 15.97 -3.34
CA ASP A 22 -19.42 16.54 -3.00
C ASP A 22 -20.55 16.00 -3.88
N ASP A 23 -20.27 15.69 -5.13
CA ASP A 23 -21.26 15.14 -6.05
C ASP A 23 -21.45 13.63 -5.86
N ILE A 24 -20.37 12.91 -5.54
CA ILE A 24 -20.42 11.48 -5.26
C ILE A 24 -21.09 11.20 -3.90
N ALA A 25 -20.81 12.01 -2.88
CA ALA A 25 -21.36 11.85 -1.54
C ALA A 25 -22.88 12.05 -1.47
N LYS A 26 -23.49 12.70 -2.47
CA LYS A 26 -24.96 12.82 -2.61
C LYS A 26 -25.61 11.51 -3.08
N ILE A 27 -24.84 10.58 -3.66
CA ILE A 27 -25.36 9.34 -4.24
C ILE A 27 -25.51 8.26 -3.16
N ALA A 28 -24.48 8.09 -2.32
CA ALA A 28 -24.44 7.08 -1.27
C ALA A 28 -23.39 7.44 -0.20
N PRO A 29 -23.42 6.83 1.00
CA PRO A 29 -22.34 6.93 1.97
C PRO A 29 -20.98 6.74 1.30
N THR A 30 -20.07 7.69 1.49
CA THR A 30 -18.79 7.73 0.78
C THR A 30 -17.64 7.79 1.76
N ILE A 31 -16.64 6.93 1.55
CA ILE A 31 -15.44 6.85 2.39
C ILE A 31 -14.22 7.12 1.53
N VAL A 32 -13.28 7.88 2.08
CA VAL A 32 -12.02 8.23 1.40
C VAL A 32 -10.87 7.48 2.08
N LEU A 33 -10.17 6.65 1.30
CA LEU A 33 -8.99 5.93 1.75
C LEU A 33 -7.73 6.63 1.26
N SER A 34 -6.76 6.77 2.17
CA SER A 34 -5.51 7.44 1.85
C SER A 34 -4.58 6.57 1.00
N TYR A 35 -3.99 7.14 -0.05
CA TYR A 35 -3.08 6.45 -0.94
C TYR A 35 -1.63 6.65 -0.53
N GLY A 36 -1.17 5.78 0.37
CA GLY A 36 0.25 5.42 0.50
C GLY A 36 1.23 6.58 0.68
N ASP A 37 0.78 7.73 1.22
CA ASP A 37 1.65 8.84 1.56
C ASP A 37 2.26 8.63 2.96
N GLY A 38 3.17 9.53 3.36
CA GLY A 38 3.93 9.39 4.60
C GLY A 38 3.08 9.37 5.88
N ASN A 39 1.80 9.77 5.80
CA ASN A 39 0.88 9.84 6.93
C ASN A 39 -0.28 8.83 6.82
N SER A 40 -0.40 8.09 5.72
CA SER A 40 -1.42 7.05 5.56
C SER A 40 -1.21 5.88 6.52
N LYS A 41 -2.32 5.26 6.95
CA LYS A 41 -2.27 3.89 7.51
C LYS A 41 -1.61 2.95 6.50
N ASP A 42 -0.87 1.96 7.02
CA ASP A 42 -0.34 0.90 6.17
C ASP A 42 -1.46 0.04 5.57
N VAL A 43 -1.11 -0.83 4.64
CA VAL A 43 -2.07 -1.67 3.90
C VAL A 43 -2.90 -2.59 4.80
N LEU A 44 -2.37 -2.99 5.96
CA LEU A 44 -3.12 -3.81 6.92
C LEU A 44 -4.08 -2.94 7.74
N GLY A 45 -3.69 -1.72 8.09
CA GLY A 45 -4.59 -0.72 8.68
C GLY A 45 -5.74 -0.36 7.74
N GLN A 46 -5.48 -0.20 6.43
CA GLN A 46 -6.53 0.03 5.44
C GLN A 46 -7.49 -1.16 5.32
N LEU A 47 -6.97 -2.40 5.37
CA LEU A 47 -7.82 -3.59 5.37
C LEU A 47 -8.74 -3.66 6.60
N ARG A 48 -8.24 -3.24 7.77
CA ARG A 48 -9.08 -3.12 8.98
C ARG A 48 -10.19 -2.11 8.82
N ASP A 49 -9.87 -0.94 8.28
CA ASP A 49 -10.86 0.12 8.04
C ASP A 49 -11.95 -0.35 7.07
N ILE A 50 -11.56 -1.02 5.99
CA ILE A 50 -12.51 -1.62 5.05
C ILE A 50 -13.36 -2.68 5.76
N GLY A 51 -12.73 -3.56 6.53
CA GLY A 51 -13.43 -4.59 7.32
C GLY A 51 -14.44 -4.00 8.30
N ASP A 52 -14.12 -2.90 8.95
CA ASP A 52 -15.04 -2.18 9.84
C ASP A 52 -16.28 -1.71 9.07
N VAL A 53 -16.05 -0.95 8.00
CA VAL A 53 -17.08 -0.32 7.18
C VAL A 53 -18.07 -1.34 6.61
N VAL A 54 -17.57 -2.48 6.12
CA VAL A 54 -18.41 -3.50 5.46
C VAL A 54 -18.92 -4.57 6.43
N GLY A 55 -18.73 -4.38 7.75
CA GLY A 55 -19.20 -5.30 8.78
C GLY A 55 -18.44 -6.65 8.81
N LYS A 56 -17.20 -6.69 8.32
CA LYS A 56 -16.33 -7.88 8.20
C LYS A 56 -15.03 -7.76 8.98
N LYS A 57 -15.13 -7.25 10.22
CA LYS A 57 -13.97 -7.07 11.11
C LYS A 57 -13.22 -8.38 11.36
N GLN A 58 -13.97 -9.45 11.63
CA GLN A 58 -13.37 -10.74 11.96
C GLN A 58 -12.62 -11.33 10.78
N GLU A 59 -13.19 -11.25 9.57
CA GLU A 59 -12.55 -11.74 8.36
C GLU A 59 -11.28 -10.95 8.02
N ALA A 60 -11.28 -9.63 8.27
CA ALA A 60 -10.08 -8.81 8.13
C ALA A 60 -8.98 -9.26 9.09
N GLU A 61 -9.27 -9.43 10.38
CA GLU A 61 -8.27 -9.88 11.37
C GLU A 61 -7.79 -11.31 11.10
N ASP A 62 -8.67 -12.22 10.70
CA ASP A 62 -8.31 -13.60 10.35
C ASP A 62 -7.35 -13.63 9.16
N TRP A 63 -7.60 -12.79 8.15
CA TRP A 63 -6.72 -12.65 6.99
C TRP A 63 -5.37 -12.05 7.39
N ILE A 64 -5.37 -11.00 8.23
CA ILE A 64 -4.14 -10.35 8.72
C ILE A 64 -3.30 -11.33 9.54
N SER A 65 -3.92 -12.15 10.38
CA SER A 65 -3.25 -13.20 11.15
C SER A 65 -2.56 -14.21 10.23
N LYS A 66 -3.27 -14.73 9.22
CA LYS A 66 -2.70 -15.66 8.22
C LYS A 66 -1.57 -15.01 7.42
N TYR A 67 -1.73 -13.75 7.03
CA TYR A 67 -0.69 -12.98 6.35
C TYR A 67 0.57 -12.85 7.23
N ASN A 68 0.43 -12.48 8.49
CA ASN A 68 1.56 -12.33 9.42
C ASN A 68 2.27 -13.66 9.67
N ALA A 69 1.53 -14.76 9.82
CA ALA A 69 2.13 -16.10 9.94
C ALA A 69 2.97 -16.45 8.68
N LYS A 70 2.45 -16.13 7.49
CA LYS A 70 3.16 -16.31 6.23
C LYS A 70 4.43 -15.44 6.17
N VAL A 71 4.34 -14.17 6.56
CA VAL A 71 5.47 -13.25 6.61
C VAL A 71 6.58 -13.75 7.53
N THR A 72 6.24 -14.18 8.76
CA THR A 72 7.21 -14.73 9.71
C THR A 72 7.95 -15.93 9.11
N LYS A 73 7.21 -16.89 8.56
CA LYS A 73 7.81 -18.07 7.90
C LYS A 73 8.79 -17.67 6.80
N TYR A 74 8.43 -16.74 5.93
CA TYR A 74 9.32 -16.34 4.83
C TYR A 74 10.49 -15.48 5.30
N ARG A 75 10.30 -14.63 6.32
CA ARG A 75 11.40 -13.86 6.91
C ARG A 75 12.50 -14.79 7.43
N ASP A 76 12.11 -15.88 8.11
CA ASP A 76 13.06 -16.88 8.62
C ASP A 76 13.77 -17.63 7.50
N GLN A 77 13.06 -17.98 6.42
CA GLN A 77 13.66 -18.64 5.26
C GLN A 77 14.65 -17.73 4.53
N ILE A 78 14.28 -16.46 4.36
CA ILE A 78 15.09 -15.46 3.67
C ILE A 78 16.34 -15.12 4.49
N GLY A 79 16.23 -14.96 5.81
CA GLY A 79 17.37 -14.68 6.68
C GLY A 79 18.46 -15.76 6.66
N LYS A 80 18.13 -16.99 6.25
CA LYS A 80 19.10 -18.09 6.09
C LYS A 80 19.92 -18.01 4.82
N VAL A 81 19.46 -17.26 3.81
CA VAL A 81 20.10 -17.20 2.48
C VAL A 81 20.64 -15.82 2.15
N ILE A 82 20.21 -14.77 2.87
CA ILE A 82 20.62 -13.38 2.64
C ILE A 82 21.60 -12.94 3.73
N GLY A 83 22.76 -12.41 3.33
CA GLY A 83 23.73 -11.83 4.25
C GLY A 83 23.23 -10.52 4.91
N PRO A 84 23.66 -10.22 6.15
CA PRO A 84 23.11 -9.11 6.94
C PRO A 84 23.32 -7.72 6.31
N ASP A 85 24.34 -7.55 5.47
CA ASP A 85 24.71 -6.27 4.86
C ASP A 85 24.09 -6.04 3.46
N LYS A 86 23.18 -6.92 3.03
CA LYS A 86 22.53 -6.78 1.72
C LYS A 86 21.40 -5.76 1.77
N THR A 87 21.28 -5.00 0.68
CA THR A 87 20.19 -4.03 0.48
C THR A 87 19.38 -4.36 -0.75
N PHE A 88 18.12 -3.93 -0.78
CA PHE A 88 17.13 -4.32 -1.78
C PHE A 88 16.41 -3.10 -2.36
N SER A 89 16.31 -3.03 -3.68
CA SER A 89 15.62 -1.96 -4.40
C SER A 89 14.45 -2.52 -5.19
N ILE A 90 13.38 -1.74 -5.26
CA ILE A 90 12.28 -1.99 -6.20
C ILE A 90 12.42 -0.98 -7.32
N VAL A 91 12.62 -1.46 -8.55
CA VAL A 91 12.82 -0.61 -9.72
C VAL A 91 11.76 -0.94 -10.76
N GLU A 92 11.03 0.07 -11.23
CA GLU A 92 10.11 -0.03 -12.36
C GLU A 92 10.66 0.79 -13.52
N LEU A 93 10.70 0.17 -14.70
CA LEU A 93 10.91 0.87 -15.97
C LEU A 93 9.51 1.17 -16.53
N TRP A 94 9.10 2.44 -16.48
CA TRP A 94 7.78 2.86 -16.91
C TRP A 94 7.87 3.99 -17.93
N ALA A 95 7.40 3.74 -19.16
CA ALA A 95 7.57 4.63 -20.30
C ALA A 95 9.04 5.08 -20.48
N LYS A 96 9.30 6.39 -20.46
CA LYS A 96 10.66 6.98 -20.53
C LYS A 96 11.22 7.32 -19.14
N GLN A 97 10.86 6.54 -18.13
CA GLN A 97 11.25 6.81 -16.74
C GLN A 97 11.73 5.54 -16.06
N THR A 98 12.75 5.71 -15.22
CA THR A 98 13.13 4.71 -14.24
C THR A 98 12.71 5.24 -12.87
N VAL A 99 11.93 4.45 -12.14
CA VAL A 99 11.44 4.82 -10.81
C VAL A 99 11.91 3.79 -9.80
N VAL A 100 12.48 4.26 -8.70
CA VAL A 100 12.84 3.43 -7.55
C VAL A 100 11.78 3.66 -6.46
N TYR A 101 11.18 2.61 -5.94
CA TYR A 101 10.09 2.71 -4.97
C TYR A 101 10.56 2.47 -3.54
N GLY A 102 9.97 3.24 -2.61
CA GLY A 102 10.08 3.03 -1.17
C GLY A 102 8.97 2.12 -0.64
N LYS A 103 8.73 2.19 0.68
CA LYS A 103 7.85 1.26 1.39
C LYS A 103 6.34 1.44 1.15
N ASN A 104 5.88 2.66 0.86
CA ASN A 104 4.44 2.97 0.93
C ASN A 104 3.76 3.24 -0.44
N PHE A 105 4.42 2.97 -1.57
CA PHE A 105 3.87 3.32 -2.90
C PHE A 105 3.57 2.08 -3.79
N GLY A 106 3.12 0.99 -3.17
CA GLY A 106 2.83 -0.27 -3.87
C GLY A 106 4.09 -1.00 -4.33
N ARG A 107 4.00 -1.73 -5.45
CA ARG A 107 5.10 -2.52 -6.08
C ARG A 107 5.80 -3.51 -5.15
N GLY A 108 5.14 -3.91 -4.06
CA GLY A 108 5.72 -4.79 -3.05
C GLY A 108 6.58 -4.07 -1.99
N GLY A 109 6.64 -2.73 -1.99
CA GLY A 109 7.41 -1.95 -1.02
C GLY A 109 7.09 -2.29 0.44
N TYR A 110 5.79 -2.39 0.77
CA TYR A 110 5.36 -2.77 2.11
C TYR A 110 5.85 -4.17 2.46
N ASN A 111 5.64 -5.13 1.57
CA ASN A 111 6.07 -6.52 1.79
C ASN A 111 7.59 -6.60 1.97
N LEU A 112 8.36 -5.89 1.16
CA LEU A 112 9.81 -5.98 1.15
C LEU A 112 10.43 -5.32 2.38
N TYR A 113 10.06 -4.07 2.65
CA TYR A 113 10.72 -3.24 3.66
C TYR A 113 10.04 -3.30 5.04
N GLU A 114 8.71 -3.39 5.09
CA GLU A 114 7.99 -3.42 6.38
C GLU A 114 7.66 -4.84 6.84
N ALA A 115 7.12 -5.68 5.96
CA ALA A 115 6.74 -7.04 6.35
C ALA A 115 7.95 -7.96 6.45
N LEU A 116 8.81 -8.04 5.43
CA LEU A 116 9.99 -8.91 5.45
C LEU A 116 11.20 -8.28 6.15
N LYS A 117 11.14 -6.99 6.50
CA LYS A 117 12.21 -6.23 7.18
C LYS A 117 13.55 -6.28 6.43
N LEU A 118 13.51 -6.33 5.10
CA LEU A 118 14.71 -6.24 4.28
C LEU A 118 15.19 -4.78 4.19
N SER A 119 16.51 -4.59 4.20
CA SER A 119 17.10 -3.26 4.26
C SER A 119 17.00 -2.53 2.91
N PRO A 120 16.38 -1.35 2.83
CA PRO A 120 16.48 -0.50 1.63
C PRO A 120 17.87 0.17 1.57
N PRO A 121 18.37 0.53 0.36
CA PRO A 121 19.51 1.42 0.23
C PRO A 121 19.25 2.77 0.92
N LYS A 122 20.33 3.44 1.37
CA LYS A 122 20.25 4.74 2.06
C LYS A 122 19.42 5.78 1.30
N ALA A 123 19.59 5.85 -0.02
CA ALA A 123 18.84 6.77 -0.88
C ALA A 123 17.32 6.52 -0.86
N VAL A 124 16.89 5.26 -0.77
CA VAL A 124 15.47 4.87 -0.78
C VAL A 124 14.82 5.05 0.58
N LYS A 125 15.58 4.88 1.67
CA LYS A 125 15.07 4.92 3.06
C LYS A 125 14.35 6.23 3.42
N GLN A 126 14.68 7.34 2.75
CA GLN A 126 14.16 8.67 3.05
C GLN A 126 13.03 9.12 2.10
N THR A 127 12.59 8.28 1.16
CA THR A 127 11.68 8.70 0.09
C THR A 127 10.57 7.67 -0.18
N CYS A 128 9.39 8.11 -0.58
CA CYS A 128 8.35 7.20 -1.09
C CYS A 128 8.69 6.66 -2.48
N TRP A 129 9.38 7.44 -3.31
CA TRP A 129 9.89 7.05 -4.63
C TRP A 129 10.98 8.04 -5.10
N ILE A 130 11.83 7.60 -6.03
CA ILE A 130 12.87 8.40 -6.70
C ILE A 130 12.67 8.26 -8.20
N ARG A 131 12.55 9.38 -8.92
CA ARG A 131 12.54 9.41 -10.38
C ARG A 131 13.95 9.64 -10.90
N MET A 132 14.45 8.72 -11.70
CA MET A 132 15.68 8.91 -12.45
C MET A 132 15.33 9.42 -13.85
N LYS A 133 16.08 10.41 -14.35
CA LYS A 133 15.97 10.81 -15.76
C LYS A 133 16.42 9.63 -16.62
N ALA A 134 15.62 9.25 -17.61
CA ALA A 134 16.10 8.37 -18.66
C ALA A 134 17.15 9.12 -19.49
N PHE A 135 18.07 8.33 -20.07
CA PHE A 135 19.07 8.80 -21.03
C PHE A 135 18.43 9.50 -22.22
#